data_AF-A0A0N1C1F2-F1
#
_entry.id   AF-A0A0N1C1F2-F1
#
_cell.length_a   1.000
_cell.length_b   1.000
_cell.length_c   1.000
_cell.angle_alpha   90.00
_cell.angle_beta   90.00
_cell.angle_gamma   90.00
#
_symmetry.space_group_name_H-M   'P 1'
#
loop_
_entity.id
_entity.type
_entity.pdbx_description
1 polymer ?
#
loop_
_entity_poly.entity_id
_entity_poly.type
_entity_poly.pdbx_seq_one_letter_code
_entity_poly.pdbx_strand_id
1 'polypeptide(L)'
;MRFEHSRHERGCNRSGLERRAAKMMAMMGGRFGGDGPFGESGPFGGRGGRGDRGGHGGGGGRGRRGPRMFAGGELRLLLLHLVSEQPRHGYDLIRAVGDLAGGEYAPSPGVVYPTLALLVDEGLLVEEADAGPRKAFAATDAGRSELATRSDEIATIVARLKAVGDQRERSESPPVRRAMGNLHAVLRNRAMAEGFATETAHAIADILDEAARRIERL
;
A
#
# COMPACT_ATOMS: atom_id res chain seq x y z
N MET A 1 -67.12 5.44 15.79
CA MET A 1 -65.89 5.09 15.05
C MET A 1 -64.98 6.32 15.00
N ARG A 2 -63.96 6.39 15.85
CA ARG A 2 -62.86 7.39 15.79
C ARG A 2 -61.57 6.59 15.65
N PHE A 3 -60.80 6.86 14.60
CA PHE A 3 -59.49 6.27 14.36
C PHE A 3 -58.42 7.21 14.93
N GLU A 4 -57.68 6.73 15.93
CA GLU A 4 -56.47 7.38 16.43
C GLU A 4 -55.27 7.05 15.54
N HIS A 5 -54.53 8.09 15.15
CA HIS A 5 -53.27 8.00 14.41
C HIS A 5 -52.13 7.60 15.37
N SER A 6 -51.58 6.40 15.21
CA SER A 6 -50.31 6.00 15.83
C SER A 6 -49.13 6.49 14.97
N ARG A 7 -48.41 7.50 15.45
CA ARG A 7 -47.09 7.89 14.92
C ARG A 7 -46.01 7.08 15.62
N HIS A 8 -45.36 6.19 14.89
CA HIS A 8 -44.12 5.53 15.33
C HIS A 8 -42.93 6.48 15.10
N GLU A 9 -42.47 7.13 16.17
CA GLU A 9 -41.18 7.83 16.19
C GLU A 9 -40.06 6.80 16.36
N ARG A 10 -39.23 6.61 15.31
CA ARG A 10 -37.99 5.84 15.39
C ARG A 10 -36.88 6.75 15.91
N GLY A 11 -36.64 6.69 17.21
CA GLY A 11 -35.46 7.29 17.84
C GLY A 11 -34.17 6.63 17.32
N CYS A 12 -33.43 7.35 16.48
CA CYS A 12 -32.07 6.98 16.11
C CYS A 12 -31.15 7.25 17.31
N ASN A 13 -30.72 6.20 18.00
CA ASN A 13 -29.84 6.27 19.17
C ASN A 13 -28.43 6.77 18.77
N ARG A 14 -28.22 8.09 18.78
CA ARG A 14 -26.95 8.80 18.56
C ARG A 14 -25.81 8.32 19.47
N SER A 15 -26.12 7.70 20.60
CA SER A 15 -25.14 7.29 21.62
C SER A 15 -24.39 5.98 21.30
N GLY A 16 -24.86 5.19 20.34
CA GLY A 16 -24.22 3.91 19.97
C GLY A 16 -23.03 4.04 19.01
N LEU A 17 -23.04 5.07 18.17
CA LEU A 17 -22.00 5.32 17.15
C LEU A 17 -20.75 5.94 17.78
N GLU A 18 -20.93 6.88 18.71
CA GLU A 18 -19.83 7.55 19.43
C GLU A 18 -19.09 6.59 20.38
N ARG A 19 -19.82 5.67 21.05
CA ARG A 19 -19.18 4.64 21.90
C ARG A 19 -18.40 3.60 21.10
N ARG A 20 -18.80 3.33 19.86
CA ARG A 20 -18.07 2.44 18.94
C ARG A 20 -16.84 3.14 18.35
N ALA A 21 -16.94 4.43 18.02
CA ALA A 21 -15.80 5.24 17.61
C ALA A 21 -14.77 5.40 18.74
N ALA A 22 -15.21 5.68 19.97
CA ALA A 22 -14.31 5.80 21.14
C ALA A 22 -13.65 4.48 21.54
N LYS A 23 -14.35 3.34 21.42
CA LYS A 23 -13.78 2.01 21.69
C LYS A 23 -12.82 1.54 20.58
N MET A 24 -13.06 1.96 19.34
CA MET A 24 -12.14 1.72 18.22
C MET A 24 -10.90 2.62 18.32
N MET A 25 -11.06 3.89 18.70
CA MET A 25 -9.97 4.83 19.05
C MET A 25 -9.13 4.32 20.24
N ALA A 26 -9.76 3.77 21.28
CA ALA A 26 -9.05 3.20 22.43
C ALA A 26 -8.27 1.91 22.11
N MET A 27 -8.73 1.11 21.12
CA MET A 27 -7.96 -0.03 20.59
C MET A 27 -6.83 0.40 19.65
N MET A 28 -6.90 1.60 19.06
CA MET A 28 -5.86 2.18 18.20
C MET A 28 -4.84 3.03 18.98
N GLY A 29 -5.24 3.56 20.15
CA GLY A 29 -4.46 4.50 20.96
C GLY A 29 -3.28 3.92 21.75
N GLY A 30 -2.97 2.63 21.62
CA GLY A 30 -1.82 1.99 22.29
C GLY A 30 -0.63 1.69 21.40
N ARG A 31 -0.71 1.93 20.09
CA ARG A 31 0.24 1.38 19.10
C ARG A 31 1.26 2.39 18.54
N PHE A 32 1.08 3.69 18.80
CA PHE A 32 1.94 4.77 18.28
C PHE A 32 2.30 5.84 19.33
N GLY A 33 2.16 5.53 20.63
CA GLY A 33 2.76 6.35 21.70
C GLY A 33 4.28 6.16 21.78
N GLY A 34 4.95 6.92 22.66
CA GLY A 34 6.42 6.86 22.85
C GLY A 34 6.99 5.46 23.10
N ASP A 35 6.16 4.53 23.58
CA ASP A 35 6.49 3.12 23.86
C ASP A 35 5.96 2.11 22.82
N GLY A 36 5.46 2.59 21.67
CA GLY A 36 5.02 1.73 20.56
C GLY A 36 6.19 1.08 19.82
N PRO A 37 5.95 0.11 18.92
CA PRO A 37 7.01 -0.60 18.18
C PRO A 37 7.95 0.31 17.37
N PHE A 38 7.55 1.56 17.11
CA PHE A 38 8.30 2.59 16.40
C PHE A 38 8.57 3.86 17.25
N GLY A 39 8.21 3.85 18.54
CA GLY A 39 8.51 4.93 19.49
C GLY A 39 9.99 4.91 19.96
N GLU A 40 10.39 5.87 20.79
CA GLU A 40 11.80 6.04 21.24
C GLU A 40 12.36 4.78 21.95
N SER A 41 11.49 3.95 22.53
CA SER A 41 11.80 2.69 23.21
C SER A 41 11.42 1.43 22.40
N GLY A 42 10.96 1.57 21.14
CA GLY A 42 10.44 0.47 20.32
C GLY A 42 11.48 -0.29 19.47
N PRO A 43 11.29 -1.59 19.16
CA PRO A 43 12.21 -2.43 18.36
C PRO A 43 12.48 -1.96 16.92
N PHE A 44 11.72 -0.98 16.43
CA PHE A 44 11.88 -0.38 15.11
C PHE A 44 12.09 1.15 15.15
N GLY A 45 12.16 1.76 16.35
CA GLY A 45 12.48 3.17 16.57
C GLY A 45 13.99 3.44 16.53
N GLY A 46 14.42 4.49 15.84
CA GLY A 46 15.84 4.78 15.63
C GLY A 46 16.49 5.52 16.80
N ARG A 47 17.49 4.92 17.45
CA ARG A 47 18.48 5.66 18.25
C ARG A 47 19.89 5.11 18.00
N GLY A 48 20.72 5.94 17.38
CA GLY A 48 22.17 5.76 17.42
C GLY A 48 22.72 6.16 18.79
N GLY A 49 23.79 5.48 19.23
CA GLY A 49 24.69 5.98 20.28
C GLY A 49 24.88 5.08 21.50
N ARG A 50 25.97 4.29 21.46
CA ARG A 50 26.92 3.88 22.54
C ARG A 50 26.41 3.34 23.89
N GLY A 51 26.93 2.16 24.25
CA GLY A 51 27.04 1.70 25.64
C GLY A 51 27.34 0.20 25.78
N ASP A 52 28.54 -0.13 26.25
CA ASP A 52 29.08 -1.44 26.60
C ASP A 52 28.15 -2.41 27.36
N ARG A 53 28.18 -3.71 26.99
CA ARG A 53 28.63 -4.85 27.84
C ARG A 53 28.30 -6.22 27.23
N GLY A 54 29.35 -7.05 27.19
CA GLY A 54 29.41 -8.52 27.34
C GLY A 54 28.23 -9.44 27.01
N GLY A 55 28.52 -10.46 26.20
CA GLY A 55 27.72 -11.69 26.16
C GLY A 55 28.02 -12.53 24.91
N HIS A 56 28.88 -13.55 25.05
CA HIS A 56 29.05 -14.60 24.04
C HIS A 56 27.76 -15.44 23.94
N GLY A 57 27.19 -15.52 22.74
CA GLY A 57 26.09 -16.41 22.40
C GLY A 57 26.00 -16.53 20.89
N GLY A 58 26.47 -17.66 20.35
CA GLY A 58 26.43 -17.99 18.94
C GLY A 58 25.01 -18.31 18.45
N GLY A 59 24.82 -18.25 17.13
CA GLY A 59 23.61 -18.72 16.47
C GLY A 59 23.16 -17.78 15.37
N GLY A 60 23.68 -18.02 14.16
CA GLY A 60 23.41 -17.23 12.95
C GLY A 60 21.93 -17.17 12.58
N GLY A 61 21.50 -15.98 12.19
CA GLY A 61 20.16 -15.72 11.69
C GLY A 61 19.88 -14.25 11.50
N ARG A 62 20.91 -13.40 11.30
CA ARG A 62 20.68 -12.02 10.86
C ARG A 62 20.22 -12.11 9.42
N GLY A 63 18.90 -12.17 9.25
CA GLY A 63 18.24 -11.90 7.99
C GLY A 63 18.91 -10.68 7.39
N ARG A 64 19.66 -10.93 6.32
CA ARG A 64 20.32 -9.92 5.52
C ARG A 64 19.18 -9.10 4.96
N ARG A 65 18.76 -8.05 5.70
CA ARG A 65 17.85 -7.03 5.18
C ARG A 65 18.58 -6.54 3.93
N GLY A 66 18.08 -6.96 2.77
CA GLY A 66 18.66 -6.57 1.49
C GLY A 66 18.74 -5.05 1.42
N PRO A 67 19.51 -4.51 0.47
CA PRO A 67 19.54 -3.07 0.23
C PRO A 67 18.10 -2.53 0.22
N ARG A 68 17.80 -1.56 1.08
CA ARG A 68 16.45 -0.99 1.11
C ARG A 68 16.27 -0.21 -0.19
N MET A 69 15.31 -0.61 -1.02
CA MET A 69 14.96 0.11 -2.26
C MET A 69 14.47 1.54 -2.00
N PHE A 70 14.04 1.83 -0.77
CA PHE A 70 13.71 3.16 -0.29
C PHE A 70 14.50 3.52 0.96
N ALA A 71 14.98 4.76 1.03
CA ALA A 71 15.37 5.40 2.28
C ALA A 71 14.13 5.64 3.16
N GLY A 72 14.35 5.95 4.44
CA GLY A 72 13.24 6.21 5.37
C GLY A 72 12.38 7.38 4.89
N GLY A 73 11.10 7.13 4.61
CA GLY A 73 10.14 8.16 4.18
C GLY A 73 9.92 8.30 2.67
N GLU A 74 10.80 7.77 1.81
CA GLU A 74 10.64 7.94 0.35
C GLU A 74 9.40 7.20 -0.20
N LEU A 75 9.11 6.00 0.32
CA LEU A 75 7.91 5.27 -0.07
C LEU A 75 6.64 6.05 0.30
N ARG A 76 6.62 6.71 1.45
CA ARG A 76 5.50 7.56 1.88
C ARG A 76 5.26 8.68 0.87
N LEU A 77 6.33 9.37 0.47
CA LEU A 77 6.24 10.47 -0.50
C LEU A 77 5.81 9.99 -1.89
N LEU A 78 6.30 8.83 -2.32
CA LEU A 78 5.89 8.20 -3.59
C LEU A 78 4.40 7.79 -3.56
N LEU A 79 3.92 7.18 -2.48
CA LEU A 79 2.52 6.78 -2.35
C LEU A 79 1.60 8.02 -2.36
N LEU A 80 1.95 9.08 -1.65
CA LEU A 80 1.22 10.35 -1.68
C LEU A 80 1.18 10.93 -3.10
N HIS A 81 2.32 10.92 -3.81
CA HIS A 81 2.40 11.37 -5.20
C HIS A 81 1.45 10.59 -6.12
N LEU A 82 1.47 9.25 -6.06
CA LEU A 82 0.63 8.40 -6.91
C LEU A 82 -0.87 8.58 -6.65
N VAL A 83 -1.26 8.82 -5.39
CA VAL A 83 -2.64 9.11 -4.99
C VAL A 83 -3.05 10.54 -5.40
N SER A 84 -2.10 11.48 -5.46
CA SER A 84 -2.39 12.86 -5.89
C SER A 84 -2.71 12.96 -7.38
N GLU A 85 -2.17 12.06 -8.21
CA GLU A 85 -2.48 12.02 -9.64
C GLU A 85 -3.89 11.50 -9.91
N GLN A 86 -4.31 10.49 -9.15
CA GLN A 86 -5.66 9.93 -9.21
C GLN A 86 -5.94 9.16 -7.91
N PRO A 87 -7.20 9.17 -7.40
CA PRO A 87 -7.58 8.31 -6.29
C PRO A 87 -7.30 6.83 -6.59
N ARG A 88 -6.71 6.10 -5.64
CA ARG A 88 -6.27 4.70 -5.83
C ARG A 88 -6.53 3.87 -4.59
N HIS A 89 -6.77 2.57 -4.77
CA HIS A 89 -6.76 1.62 -3.67
C HIS A 89 -5.33 1.23 -3.30
N GLY A 90 -5.13 0.76 -2.07
CA GLY A 90 -3.81 0.31 -1.59
C GLY A 90 -3.15 -0.77 -2.49
N TYR A 91 -3.95 -1.66 -3.08
CA TYR A 91 -3.43 -2.68 -3.98
C TYR A 91 -3.06 -2.13 -5.36
N ASP A 92 -3.81 -1.14 -5.85
CA ASP A 92 -3.48 -0.44 -7.10
C ASP A 92 -2.18 0.36 -6.96
N LEU A 93 -1.89 0.85 -5.74
CA LEU A 93 -0.62 1.51 -5.42
C LEU A 93 0.56 0.53 -5.42
N ILE A 94 0.40 -0.66 -4.84
CA ILE A 94 1.42 -1.72 -4.92
C ILE A 94 1.76 -2.02 -6.38
N ARG A 95 0.73 -2.18 -7.22
CA ARG A 95 0.90 -2.41 -8.65
C ARG A 95 1.57 -1.25 -9.36
N ALA A 96 1.12 -0.02 -9.12
CA ALA A 96 1.68 1.17 -9.75
C ALA A 96 3.18 1.36 -9.44
N VAL A 97 3.59 1.08 -8.20
CA VAL A 97 5.02 1.09 -7.82
C VAL A 97 5.77 -0.04 -8.54
N GLY A 98 5.17 -1.24 -8.64
CA GLY A 98 5.66 -2.35 -9.43
C GLY A 98 5.92 -1.99 -10.89
N ASP A 99 4.92 -1.41 -11.54
CA ASP A 99 4.97 -1.01 -12.94
C ASP A 99 6.04 0.06 -13.19
N LEU A 100 6.15 1.05 -12.28
CA LEU A 100 7.21 2.07 -12.33
C LEU A 100 8.62 1.48 -12.23
N ALA A 101 8.77 0.36 -11.52
CA ALA A 101 10.03 -0.36 -11.39
C ALA A 101 10.23 -1.44 -12.48
N GLY A 102 9.37 -1.49 -13.50
CA GLY A 102 9.43 -2.53 -14.55
C GLY A 102 9.22 -3.95 -14.03
N GLY A 103 8.49 -4.11 -12.91
CA GLY A 103 8.23 -5.40 -12.27
C GLY A 103 9.37 -5.93 -11.39
N GLU A 104 10.53 -5.28 -11.35
CA GLU A 104 11.69 -5.68 -10.53
C GLU A 104 11.46 -5.49 -9.03
N TYR A 105 10.56 -4.57 -8.68
CA TYR A 105 10.29 -4.25 -7.30
C TYR A 105 8.82 -3.87 -7.13
N ALA A 106 8.12 -4.63 -6.29
CA ALA A 106 6.82 -4.26 -5.77
C ALA A 106 6.86 -4.22 -4.24
N PRO A 107 6.39 -3.14 -3.60
CA PRO A 107 6.34 -3.07 -2.14
C PRO A 107 5.30 -4.05 -1.60
N SER A 108 5.58 -4.69 -0.48
CA SER A 108 4.63 -5.65 0.10
C SER A 108 3.43 -4.92 0.72
N PRO A 109 2.26 -5.60 0.82
CA PRO A 109 1.11 -5.08 1.55
C PRO A 109 1.45 -4.65 2.98
N GLY A 110 2.35 -5.41 3.65
CA GLY A 110 2.78 -5.14 5.02
C GLY A 110 3.58 -3.85 5.21
N VAL A 111 4.03 -3.21 4.13
CA VAL A 111 4.66 -1.88 4.17
C VAL A 111 3.73 -0.80 3.63
N VAL A 112 2.96 -1.09 2.58
CA VAL A 112 2.07 -0.10 1.94
C VAL A 112 0.92 0.32 2.85
N TYR A 113 0.15 -0.63 3.38
CA TYR A 113 -1.05 -0.28 4.17
C TYR A 113 -0.73 0.49 5.47
N PRO A 114 0.32 0.14 6.24
CA PRO A 114 0.74 0.97 7.37
C PRO A 114 1.17 2.38 6.94
N THR A 115 1.83 2.51 5.79
CA THR A 115 2.25 3.83 5.28
C THR A 115 1.05 4.69 4.87
N LEU A 116 0.01 4.07 4.29
CA LEU A 116 -1.23 4.77 3.95
C LEU A 116 -2.00 5.21 5.19
N ALA A 117 -2.06 4.38 6.23
CA ALA A 117 -2.65 4.76 7.51
C ALA A 117 -1.94 5.98 8.11
N LEU A 118 -0.59 5.98 8.11
CA LEU A 118 0.19 7.12 8.57
C LEU A 118 -0.14 8.42 7.80
N LEU A 119 -0.24 8.34 6.47
CA LEU A 119 -0.60 9.49 5.64
C LEU A 119 -2.02 10.02 5.92
N VAL A 120 -2.95 9.14 6.29
CA VAL A 120 -4.29 9.54 6.72
C VAL A 120 -4.26 10.20 8.10
N ASP A 121 -3.51 9.63 9.05
CA ASP A 121 -3.33 10.18 10.39
C ASP A 121 -2.67 11.58 10.36
N GLU A 122 -1.74 11.80 9.42
CA GLU A 122 -1.11 13.10 9.16
C GLU A 122 -2.03 14.08 8.40
N GLY A 123 -3.21 13.64 7.95
CA GLY A 123 -4.19 14.47 7.22
C GLY A 123 -3.80 14.77 5.77
N LEU A 124 -2.88 14.00 5.19
CA LEU A 124 -2.39 14.17 3.81
C LEU A 124 -3.18 13.33 2.80
N LEU A 125 -3.76 12.24 3.29
CA LEU A 125 -4.72 11.41 2.56
C LEU A 125 -6.06 11.36 3.29
N VAL A 126 -7.11 11.05 2.55
CA VAL A 126 -8.43 10.72 3.08
C VAL A 126 -8.94 9.45 2.41
N GLU A 127 -9.69 8.63 3.16
CA GLU A 127 -10.43 7.49 2.61
C GLU A 127 -11.74 7.97 1.97
N GLU A 128 -11.97 7.66 0.71
CA GLU A 128 -13.26 7.95 0.07
C GLU A 128 -14.35 6.98 0.59
N ALA A 129 -15.48 7.55 1.01
CA ALA A 129 -16.56 6.81 1.66
C ALA A 129 -17.40 5.94 0.70
N ASP A 130 -17.42 6.27 -0.61
CA ASP A 130 -18.33 5.67 -1.60
C ASP A 130 -17.70 4.61 -2.52
N ALA A 131 -16.44 4.20 -2.29
CA ALA A 131 -15.73 3.25 -3.15
C ALA A 131 -16.05 1.75 -2.90
N GLY A 132 -17.19 1.43 -2.28
CA GLY A 132 -17.59 0.04 -2.00
C GLY A 132 -16.72 -0.65 -0.92
N PRO A 133 -16.61 -2.00 -0.92
CA PRO A 133 -15.95 -2.75 0.17
C PRO A 133 -14.42 -2.57 0.23
N ARG A 134 -13.82 -1.89 -0.75
CA ARG A 134 -12.40 -1.52 -0.76
C ARG A 134 -12.35 -0.01 -0.96
N LYS A 135 -11.97 0.75 0.07
CA LYS A 135 -11.96 2.21 -0.03
C LYS A 135 -10.74 2.71 -0.81
N ALA A 136 -10.96 3.64 -1.74
CA ALA A 136 -9.89 4.36 -2.40
C ALA A 136 -9.33 5.45 -1.46
N PHE A 137 -8.05 5.78 -1.64
CA PHE A 137 -7.42 6.92 -0.98
C PHE A 137 -7.39 8.08 -1.97
N ALA A 138 -7.63 9.30 -1.46
CA ALA A 138 -7.51 10.54 -2.21
C ALA A 138 -6.59 11.52 -1.45
N ALA A 139 -5.82 12.32 -2.18
CA ALA A 139 -4.95 13.32 -1.58
C ALA A 139 -5.76 14.53 -1.09
N THR A 140 -5.41 15.04 0.09
CA THR A 140 -5.95 16.30 0.60
C THR A 140 -5.17 17.49 0.04
N ASP A 141 -5.65 18.71 0.28
CA ASP A 141 -4.93 19.92 -0.13
C ASP A 141 -3.59 20.07 0.61
N ALA A 142 -3.53 19.62 1.88
CA ALA A 142 -2.29 19.55 2.63
C ALA A 142 -1.30 18.57 1.99
N GLY A 143 -1.78 17.39 1.56
CA GLY A 143 -0.99 16.42 0.82
C GLY A 143 -0.43 16.99 -0.49
N ARG A 144 -1.26 17.69 -1.27
CA ARG A 144 -0.82 18.36 -2.51
C ARG A 144 0.23 19.45 -2.25
N SER A 145 0.08 20.22 -1.17
CA SER A 145 1.05 21.25 -0.77
C SER A 145 2.41 20.66 -0.36
N GLU A 146 2.41 19.54 0.37
CA GLU A 146 3.64 18.83 0.72
C GLU A 146 4.38 18.35 -0.54
N LEU A 147 3.66 17.80 -1.51
CA LEU A 147 4.24 17.36 -2.78
C LEU A 147 4.85 18.52 -3.57
N ALA A 148 4.20 19.68 -3.59
CA ALA A 148 4.74 20.86 -4.27
C ALA A 148 6.09 21.29 -3.67
N THR A 149 6.22 21.22 -2.34
CA THR A 149 7.44 21.58 -1.61
C THR A 149 8.59 20.58 -1.83
N ARG A 150 8.27 19.32 -2.19
CA ARG A 150 9.25 18.23 -2.34
C ARG A 150 9.30 17.64 -3.75
N SER A 151 8.96 18.45 -4.75
CA SER A 151 8.88 18.02 -6.15
C SER A 151 10.19 17.41 -6.68
N ASP A 152 11.35 18.01 -6.33
CA ASP A 152 12.67 17.49 -6.71
C ASP A 152 12.97 16.11 -6.09
N GLU A 153 12.57 15.90 -4.84
CA GLU A 153 12.74 14.63 -4.13
C GLU A 153 11.88 13.54 -4.80
N ILE A 154 10.62 13.86 -5.13
CA ILE A 154 9.72 12.95 -5.87
C ILE A 154 10.31 12.60 -7.23
N ALA A 155 10.78 13.59 -7.98
CA ALA A 155 11.38 13.39 -9.30
C ALA A 155 12.59 12.44 -9.20
N THR A 156 13.42 12.61 -8.18
CA THR A 156 14.57 11.74 -7.92
C THR A 156 14.15 10.30 -7.60
N ILE A 157 13.15 10.11 -6.74
CA ILE A 157 12.61 8.79 -6.39
C ILE A 157 12.05 8.10 -7.64
N VAL A 158 11.20 8.80 -8.41
CA VAL A 158 10.58 8.25 -9.63
C VAL A 158 11.63 7.91 -10.68
N ALA A 159 12.62 8.78 -10.90
CA ALA A 159 13.72 8.51 -11.83
C ALA A 159 14.52 7.26 -11.41
N ARG A 160 14.78 7.09 -10.10
CA ARG A 160 15.46 5.90 -9.58
C ARG A 160 14.66 4.62 -9.83
N LEU A 161 13.35 4.62 -9.60
CA LEU A 161 12.50 3.46 -9.91
C LEU A 161 12.50 3.13 -11.39
N LYS A 162 12.30 4.13 -12.25
CA LYS A 162 12.30 3.93 -13.71
C LYS A 162 13.63 3.39 -14.22
N ALA A 163 14.75 3.88 -13.70
CA ALA A 163 16.06 3.37 -14.05
C ALA A 163 16.22 1.86 -13.75
N VAL A 164 15.59 1.34 -12.69
CA VAL A 164 15.56 -0.10 -12.41
C VAL A 164 14.79 -0.85 -13.51
N GLY A 165 13.63 -0.33 -13.89
CA GLY A 165 12.83 -0.91 -14.97
C GLY A 165 13.55 -0.89 -16.33
N ASP A 166 14.17 0.23 -16.68
CA ASP A 166 14.87 0.42 -17.96
C ASP A 166 16.08 -0.51 -18.13
N GLN A 167 16.81 -0.80 -17.03
CA GLN A 167 17.93 -1.75 -17.07
C GLN A 167 17.47 -3.16 -17.44
N ARG A 168 16.28 -3.55 -16.97
CA ARG A 168 15.67 -4.83 -17.35
C ARG A 168 15.10 -4.79 -18.76
N GLU A 169 14.46 -3.69 -19.16
CA GLU A 169 13.93 -3.58 -20.53
C GLU A 169 15.04 -3.74 -21.58
N ARG A 170 16.25 -3.27 -21.27
CA ARG A 170 17.44 -3.47 -22.13
C ARG A 170 18.00 -4.89 -22.11
N SER A 171 17.78 -5.65 -21.03
CA SER A 171 18.23 -7.05 -20.93
C SER A 171 17.19 -8.05 -21.43
N GLU A 172 15.91 -7.67 -21.50
CA GLU A 172 14.83 -8.50 -22.03
C GLU A 172 14.79 -8.53 -23.56
N SER A 173 14.46 -9.71 -24.11
CA SER A 173 14.27 -9.89 -25.54
C SER A 173 12.99 -9.15 -26.00
N PRO A 174 13.01 -8.34 -27.09
CA PRO A 174 11.85 -7.59 -27.57
C PRO A 174 10.54 -8.39 -27.76
N PRO A 175 10.55 -9.67 -28.19
CA PRO A 175 9.37 -10.52 -28.23
C PRO A 175 8.77 -10.83 -26.85
N VAL A 176 9.62 -11.08 -25.83
CA VAL A 176 9.17 -11.40 -24.46
C VAL A 176 8.45 -10.19 -23.86
N ARG A 177 9.02 -9.00 -24.03
CA ARG A 177 8.39 -7.74 -23.61
C ARG A 177 7.02 -7.51 -24.24
N ARG A 178 6.88 -7.73 -25.56
CA ARG A 178 5.57 -7.62 -26.24
C ARG A 178 4.56 -8.62 -25.68
N ALA A 179 4.98 -9.86 -25.42
CA ALA A 179 4.10 -10.87 -24.83
C ALA A 179 3.64 -10.48 -23.42
N MET A 180 4.54 -9.97 -22.58
CA MET A 180 4.19 -9.48 -21.23
C MET A 180 3.23 -8.28 -21.27
N GLY A 181 3.46 -7.32 -22.18
CA GLY A 181 2.54 -6.19 -22.36
C GLY A 181 1.13 -6.62 -22.79
N ASN A 182 1.03 -7.56 -23.74
CA ASN A 182 -0.24 -8.13 -24.16
C ASN A 182 -0.96 -8.85 -23.01
N LEU A 183 -0.22 -9.65 -22.23
CA LEU A 183 -0.76 -10.35 -21.07
C LEU A 183 -1.33 -9.36 -20.04
N HIS A 184 -0.60 -8.29 -19.72
CA HIS A 184 -1.08 -7.28 -18.78
C HIS A 184 -2.37 -6.62 -19.26
N ALA A 185 -2.45 -6.26 -20.55
CA ALA A 185 -3.66 -5.68 -21.13
C ALA A 185 -4.89 -6.61 -21.02
N VAL A 186 -4.71 -7.90 -21.31
CA VAL A 186 -5.79 -8.91 -21.19
C VAL A 186 -6.25 -9.05 -19.74
N LEU A 187 -5.31 -9.16 -18.79
CA LEU A 187 -5.63 -9.28 -17.37
C LEU A 187 -6.40 -8.05 -16.85
N ARG A 188 -5.97 -6.84 -17.25
CA ARG A 188 -6.66 -5.59 -16.89
C ARG A 188 -8.09 -5.57 -17.42
N ASN A 189 -8.27 -5.88 -18.71
CA ASN A 189 -9.60 -5.91 -19.32
C ASN A 189 -10.51 -6.93 -18.63
N ARG A 190 -9.96 -8.09 -18.24
CA ARG A 190 -10.69 -9.12 -17.50
C ARG A 190 -11.07 -8.69 -16.08
N ALA A 191 -10.20 -7.93 -15.40
CA ALA A 191 -10.46 -7.42 -14.05
C ALA A 191 -11.52 -6.29 -14.03
N MET A 192 -11.60 -5.50 -15.10
CA MET A 192 -12.59 -4.43 -15.24
C MET A 192 -13.95 -4.92 -15.75
N ALA A 193 -14.02 -6.12 -16.30
CA ALA A 193 -15.28 -6.76 -16.65
C ALA A 193 -16.01 -7.25 -15.38
N GLU A 194 -17.34 -7.17 -15.36
CA GLU A 194 -18.14 -7.74 -14.27
C GLU A 194 -17.83 -9.24 -14.12
N GLY A 195 -17.50 -9.67 -12.89
CA GLY A 195 -17.22 -11.08 -12.58
C GLY A 195 -15.75 -11.45 -12.43
N PHE A 196 -14.90 -10.59 -11.86
CA PHE A 196 -13.60 -11.03 -11.31
C PHE A 196 -13.81 -11.82 -9.99
N ALA A 197 -14.57 -12.91 -10.08
CA ALA A 197 -14.82 -13.84 -9.00
C ALA A 197 -13.53 -14.59 -8.63
N THR A 198 -13.46 -15.06 -7.39
CA THR A 198 -12.32 -15.84 -6.85
C THR A 198 -11.93 -17.00 -7.77
N GLU A 199 -12.92 -17.68 -8.37
CA GLU A 199 -12.69 -18.77 -9.33
C GLU A 199 -11.96 -18.31 -10.61
N THR A 200 -12.31 -17.15 -11.15
CA THR A 200 -11.63 -16.60 -12.34
C THR A 200 -10.18 -16.22 -12.00
N ALA A 201 -9.93 -15.69 -10.80
CA ALA A 201 -8.57 -15.39 -10.36
C ALA A 201 -7.71 -16.65 -10.21
N HIS A 202 -8.28 -17.74 -9.66
CA HIS A 202 -7.59 -19.03 -9.55
C HIS A 202 -7.28 -19.63 -10.93
N ALA A 203 -8.25 -19.65 -11.85
CA ALA A 203 -8.02 -20.15 -13.21
C ALA A 203 -6.93 -19.35 -13.96
N ILE A 204 -6.89 -18.02 -13.78
CA ILE A 204 -5.82 -17.19 -14.33
C ILE A 204 -4.46 -17.57 -13.73
N ALA A 205 -4.38 -17.75 -12.41
CA ALA A 205 -3.14 -18.14 -11.75
C ALA A 205 -2.63 -19.50 -12.26
N ASP A 206 -3.51 -20.49 -12.39
CA ASP A 206 -3.15 -21.82 -12.89
C ASP A 206 -2.54 -21.77 -14.31
N ILE A 207 -3.10 -20.95 -15.19
CA ILE A 207 -2.58 -20.74 -16.56
C ILE A 207 -1.19 -20.11 -16.52
N LEU A 208 -0.99 -19.11 -15.67
CA LEU A 208 0.31 -18.44 -15.52
C LEU A 208 1.38 -19.38 -14.96
N ASP A 209 1.03 -20.17 -13.95
CA ASP A 209 1.93 -21.15 -13.34
C ASP A 209 2.30 -22.28 -14.31
N GLU A 210 1.37 -22.69 -15.18
CA GLU A 210 1.67 -23.64 -16.24
C GLU A 210 2.63 -23.04 -17.27
N ALA A 211 2.40 -21.79 -17.69
CA ALA A 211 3.30 -21.09 -18.60
C ALA A 211 4.71 -20.95 -18.00
N ALA A 212 4.82 -20.56 -16.72
CA ALA A 212 6.08 -20.46 -16.00
C ALA A 212 6.84 -21.81 -15.98
N ARG A 213 6.15 -22.89 -15.58
CA ARG A 213 6.71 -24.25 -15.58
C ARG A 213 7.17 -24.71 -16.97
N ARG A 214 6.53 -24.28 -18.05
CA ARG A 214 6.95 -24.58 -19.42
C ARG A 214 8.23 -23.81 -19.80
N ILE A 215 8.33 -22.54 -19.41
CA ILE A 215 9.52 -21.71 -19.67
C ILE A 215 10.73 -22.20 -18.89
N GLU A 216 10.55 -22.64 -17.64
CA GLU A 216 11.64 -23.21 -16.80
C GLU A 216 12.30 -24.46 -17.40
N ARG A 217 11.64 -25.13 -18.34
CA ARG A 217 12.13 -26.35 -19.00
C ARG A 217 12.80 -26.11 -20.35
N LEU A 218 12.88 -24.87 -20.81
CA LEU A 218 13.60 -24.48 -22.02
C LEU A 218 15.12 -24.46 -21.76
#